data_AF-A0A2Y9T8F7-F1
#
_entry.id   AF-A0A2Y9T8F7-F1
#
_cell.length_a   1.000
_cell.length_b   1.000
_cell.length_c   1.000
_cell.angle_alpha   90.00
_cell.angle_beta   90.00
_cell.angle_gamma   90.00
#
_symmetry.space_group_name_H-M   'P 1'
#
loop_
_entity.id
_entity.type
_entity.pdbx_description
1 polymer ?
#
loop_
_entity_poly.entity_id
_entity_poly.type
_entity_poly.pdbx_seq_one_letter_code
_entity_poly.pdbx_strand_id
1 'polypeptide(L)'
;MNGEADCPTDLEMAAPKGQDRWSQEDMLTLLECMKNNLPSNDSSKFKTTESHMDWEKVAFKDFSGDMCKLKWVEISNEVRKFRTLTELILDAQEHVKNPYKGKRSDEGSEEPGEQMEEWSSL
;
A
#
# COMPACT_ATOMS: atom_id res chain seq x y z
N MET A 1 -23.49 13.13 47.73
CA MET A 1 -24.12 13.55 46.46
C MET A 1 -23.04 13.81 45.43
N ASN A 2 -23.36 13.51 44.16
CA ASN A 2 -22.57 13.62 42.92
C ASN A 2 -21.69 12.37 42.71
N GLY A 3 -22.03 11.37 41.87
CA GLY A 3 -22.92 11.34 40.72
C GLY A 3 -22.11 11.58 39.44
N GLU A 4 -22.24 10.65 38.48
CA GLU A 4 -21.73 10.65 37.09
C GLU A 4 -20.24 10.30 36.86
N ALA A 5 -19.82 9.51 35.88
CA ALA A 5 -20.51 8.83 34.78
C ALA A 5 -19.77 7.51 34.47
N ASP A 6 -20.53 6.42 34.42
CA ASP A 6 -20.16 5.18 33.76
C ASP A 6 -20.10 5.47 32.25
N CYS A 7 -18.93 5.34 31.64
CA CYS A 7 -18.80 5.29 30.18
C CYS A 7 -18.30 3.89 29.79
N PRO A 8 -19.20 3.00 29.33
CA PRO A 8 -18.83 1.73 28.75
C PRO A 8 -18.74 1.90 27.22
N THR A 9 -17.55 2.20 26.73
CA THR A 9 -17.15 2.06 25.33
C THR A 9 -15.63 2.05 25.35
N ASP A 10 -14.98 0.94 25.03
CA ASP A 10 -14.95 0.48 23.66
C ASP A 10 -14.90 -1.04 23.63
N LEU A 11 -15.69 -1.60 22.72
CA LEU A 11 -15.69 -3.02 22.43
C LEU A 11 -14.25 -3.46 22.21
N GLU A 12 -13.77 -4.37 23.06
CA GLU A 12 -12.78 -5.36 22.67
C GLU A 12 -13.42 -6.15 21.52
N MET A 13 -13.37 -5.58 20.31
CA MET A 13 -13.59 -6.30 19.07
C MET A 13 -12.44 -7.30 19.03
N ALA A 14 -12.72 -8.48 19.58
CA ALA A 14 -11.94 -9.67 19.39
C ALA A 14 -11.62 -9.75 17.90
N ALA A 15 -10.39 -9.37 17.54
CA ALA A 15 -9.85 -9.62 16.22
C ALA A 15 -10.15 -11.09 15.93
N PRO A 16 -10.97 -11.41 14.91
CA PRO A 16 -11.29 -12.79 14.63
C PRO A 16 -9.97 -13.50 14.39
N LYS A 17 -9.63 -14.41 15.31
CA LYS A 17 -8.39 -15.20 15.36
C LYS A 17 -8.29 -16.21 14.21
N GLY A 18 -8.82 -15.87 13.03
CA GLY A 18 -8.82 -16.65 11.80
C GLY A 18 -8.41 -15.84 10.55
N GLN A 19 -8.09 -14.54 10.67
CA GLN A 19 -7.66 -13.70 9.53
C GLN A 19 -6.19 -13.87 9.11
N ASP A 20 -5.47 -14.83 9.70
CA ASP A 20 -4.04 -15.03 9.43
C ASP A 20 -3.76 -15.77 8.10
N ARG A 21 -4.79 -16.37 7.46
CA ARG A 21 -4.59 -17.12 6.20
C ARG A 21 -4.68 -16.24 4.96
N TRP A 22 -3.88 -15.19 4.88
CA TRP A 22 -3.61 -14.54 3.60
C TRP A 22 -2.44 -15.26 2.95
N SER A 23 -2.69 -15.90 1.81
CA SER A 23 -1.61 -16.52 1.04
C SER A 23 -0.82 -15.44 0.30
N GLN A 24 0.39 -15.79 -0.15
CA GLN A 24 1.19 -14.91 -1.00
C GLN A 24 0.39 -14.44 -2.24
N GLU A 25 -0.34 -15.35 -2.87
CA GLU A 25 -1.23 -15.02 -3.99
C GLU A 25 -2.36 -14.06 -3.58
N ASP A 26 -3.01 -14.26 -2.44
CA ASP A 26 -4.09 -13.38 -1.99
C ASP A 26 -3.59 -11.96 -1.73
N MET A 27 -2.40 -11.84 -1.11
CA MET A 27 -1.74 -10.55 -0.92
C MET A 27 -1.41 -9.88 -2.27
N LEU A 28 -0.91 -10.63 -3.24
CA LEU A 28 -0.64 -10.09 -4.58
C LEU A 28 -1.91 -9.70 -5.33
N THR A 29 -3.00 -10.47 -5.22
CA THR A 29 -4.29 -10.15 -5.82
C THR A 29 -4.86 -8.86 -5.24
N LEU A 30 -4.79 -8.65 -3.92
CA LEU A 30 -5.20 -7.40 -3.30
C LEU A 30 -4.46 -6.20 -3.90
N LEU A 31 -3.14 -6.29 -3.96
CA LEU A 31 -2.27 -5.24 -4.49
C LEU A 31 -2.59 -4.93 -5.96
N GLU A 32 -2.86 -5.95 -6.77
CA GLU A 32 -3.26 -5.78 -8.17
C GLU A 32 -4.65 -5.14 -8.30
N CYS A 33 -5.65 -5.58 -7.52
CA CYS A 33 -6.99 -5.01 -7.49
C CYS A 33 -6.98 -3.52 -7.13
N MET A 34 -6.16 -3.14 -6.15
CA MET A 34 -5.94 -1.74 -5.79
C MET A 34 -5.34 -0.96 -6.96
N LYS A 35 -4.27 -1.46 -7.58
CA LYS A 35 -3.60 -0.81 -8.71
C LYS A 35 -4.53 -0.59 -9.89
N ASN A 36 -5.37 -1.58 -10.20
CA ASN A 36 -6.34 -1.51 -11.30
C ASN A 36 -7.46 -0.49 -11.04
N ASN A 37 -7.71 -0.14 -9.77
CA ASN A 37 -8.64 0.94 -9.41
C ASN A 37 -8.02 2.33 -9.53
N LEU A 38 -6.69 2.44 -9.67
CA LEU A 38 -6.01 3.72 -9.78
C LEU A 38 -5.95 4.20 -11.23
N PRO A 39 -6.00 5.53 -11.45
CA PRO A 39 -5.65 6.08 -12.75
C PRO A 39 -4.17 5.80 -13.05
N SER A 40 -3.81 5.71 -14.34
CA SER A 40 -2.45 5.34 -14.79
C SER A 40 -1.32 6.19 -14.20
N ASN A 41 -1.63 7.39 -13.70
CA ASN A 41 -0.68 8.25 -13.02
C ASN A 41 -1.32 8.88 -11.77
N ASP A 42 -1.14 8.23 -10.61
CA ASP A 42 -1.45 8.79 -9.30
C ASP A 42 -0.44 9.89 -8.96
N SER A 43 -0.87 11.14 -9.01
CA SER A 43 -0.06 12.30 -8.60
C SER A 43 -0.29 12.71 -7.15
N SER A 44 -1.21 12.03 -6.45
CA SER A 44 -1.63 12.38 -5.10
C SER A 44 -0.84 11.60 -4.04
N LYS A 45 -0.90 12.08 -2.79
CA LYS A 45 -0.32 11.33 -1.66
C LYS A 45 -1.16 10.08 -1.42
N PHE A 46 -0.51 8.97 -1.05
CA PHE A 46 -1.20 7.70 -0.82
C PHE A 46 -2.40 7.81 0.12
N LYS A 47 -2.32 8.60 1.20
CA LYS A 47 -3.44 8.84 2.14
C LYS A 47 -4.69 9.40 1.46
N THR A 48 -4.51 10.31 0.52
CA THR A 48 -5.63 10.92 -0.22
C THR A 48 -6.24 9.89 -1.16
N THR A 49 -5.40 9.21 -1.93
CA THR A 49 -5.83 8.21 -2.91
C THR A 49 -6.50 7.00 -2.23
N GLU A 50 -5.95 6.54 -1.11
CA GLU A 50 -6.51 5.46 -0.26
C GLU A 50 -7.89 5.83 0.29
N SER A 51 -8.07 7.08 0.72
CA SER A 51 -9.36 7.55 1.25
C SER A 51 -10.45 7.59 0.18
N HIS A 52 -10.06 7.81 -1.09
CA HIS A 52 -10.96 7.85 -2.24
C HIS A 52 -11.09 6.49 -2.94
N MET A 53 -10.43 5.45 -2.43
CA MET A 53 -10.42 4.15 -3.06
C MET A 53 -11.77 3.44 -2.89
N ASP A 54 -12.29 2.92 -4.00
CA ASP A 54 -13.47 2.06 -4.03
C ASP A 54 -13.13 0.65 -3.50
N TRP A 55 -13.11 0.47 -2.18
CA TRP A 55 -12.81 -0.83 -1.56
C TRP A 55 -13.77 -1.94 -1.97
N GLU A 56 -15.01 -1.61 -2.35
CA GLU A 56 -15.96 -2.57 -2.91
C GLU A 56 -15.51 -3.14 -4.26
N LYS A 57 -14.80 -2.36 -5.08
CA LYS A 57 -14.20 -2.85 -6.33
C LYS A 57 -12.89 -3.59 -6.11
N VAL A 58 -12.21 -3.30 -5.01
CA VAL A 58 -10.98 -3.99 -4.62
C VAL A 58 -11.27 -5.35 -3.99
N ALA A 59 -12.47 -5.53 -3.44
CA ALA A 59 -12.94 -6.80 -2.90
C ALA A 59 -12.78 -7.94 -3.93
N PHE A 60 -12.24 -9.07 -3.47
CA PHE A 60 -11.94 -10.21 -4.33
C PHE A 60 -12.14 -11.52 -3.56
N LYS A 61 -12.48 -12.60 -4.27
CA LYS A 61 -12.79 -13.91 -3.67
C LYS A 61 -13.82 -13.76 -2.54
N ASP A 62 -13.50 -14.24 -1.34
CA ASP A 62 -14.30 -14.15 -0.12
C ASP A 62 -13.90 -12.96 0.76
N PHE A 63 -13.01 -12.07 0.28
CA PHE A 63 -12.56 -10.88 1.00
C PHE A 63 -13.38 -9.67 0.62
N SER A 64 -14.12 -9.12 1.58
CA SER A 64 -14.83 -7.85 1.44
C SER A 64 -13.88 -6.66 1.39
N GLY A 65 -14.37 -5.51 0.93
CA GLY A 65 -13.60 -4.28 0.86
C GLY A 65 -12.99 -3.87 2.20
N ASP A 66 -13.72 -4.06 3.30
CA ASP A 66 -13.20 -3.82 4.66
C ASP A 66 -12.00 -4.71 5.01
N MET A 67 -12.04 -5.99 4.64
CA MET A 67 -10.89 -6.90 4.85
C MET A 67 -9.70 -6.48 4.00
N CYS A 68 -9.94 -6.09 2.75
CA CYS A 68 -8.91 -5.59 1.84
C CYS A 68 -8.25 -4.31 2.40
N LYS A 69 -9.04 -3.38 2.92
CA LYS A 69 -8.57 -2.14 3.55
C LYS A 69 -7.73 -2.43 4.80
N LEU A 70 -8.22 -3.28 5.69
CA LEU A 70 -7.48 -3.66 6.89
C LEU A 70 -6.13 -4.28 6.53
N LYS A 71 -6.12 -5.24 5.60
CA LYS A 71 -4.89 -5.88 5.15
C LYS A 71 -3.94 -4.90 4.47
N TRP A 72 -4.45 -3.99 3.65
CA TRP A 72 -3.65 -2.93 3.04
C TRP A 72 -2.94 -2.06 4.10
N VAL A 73 -3.64 -1.66 5.17
CA VAL A 73 -3.05 -0.87 6.25
C VAL A 73 -1.88 -1.62 6.91
N GLU A 74 -2.01 -2.94 7.13
CA GLU A 74 -0.91 -3.78 7.63
C GLU A 74 0.29 -3.77 6.68
N ILE A 75 0.07 -4.04 5.38
CA ILE A 75 1.12 -4.07 4.36
C ILE A 75 1.79 -2.70 4.24
N SER A 76 1.01 -1.62 4.21
CA SER A 76 1.48 -0.23 4.07
C SER A 76 2.38 0.22 5.22
N ASN A 77 2.36 -0.47 6.36
CA ASN A 77 3.25 -0.19 7.48
C ASN A 77 4.66 -0.76 7.27
N GLU A 78 4.79 -1.85 6.52
CA GLU A 78 6.08 -2.49 6.22
C GLU A 78 6.82 -1.78 5.07
N VAL A 79 6.08 -1.11 4.17
CA VAL A 79 6.62 -0.34 3.04
C VAL A 79 6.79 1.16 3.36
N ARG A 80 7.64 1.86 2.61
CA ARG A 80 8.10 3.23 2.95
C ARG A 80 7.03 4.30 2.66
N LYS A 81 6.67 5.09 3.68
CA LYS A 81 5.45 5.95 3.72
C LYS A 81 5.50 7.29 2.95
N PHE A 82 6.48 7.52 2.06
CA PHE A 82 6.70 8.80 1.36
C PHE A 82 6.49 8.74 -0.15
N ARG A 83 5.72 7.75 -0.64
CA ARG A 83 5.46 7.55 -2.07
C ARG A 83 3.96 7.65 -2.39
N THR A 84 3.64 7.61 -3.68
CA THR A 84 2.28 7.51 -4.22
C THR A 84 1.70 6.12 -3.92
N LEU A 85 0.38 5.95 -4.03
CA LEU A 85 -0.26 4.67 -3.73
C LEU A 85 0.20 3.58 -4.70
N THR A 86 0.37 3.93 -5.98
CA THR A 86 0.90 3.02 -7.01
C THR A 86 2.30 2.50 -6.66
N GLU A 87 3.20 3.38 -6.23
CA GLU A 87 4.57 3.00 -5.84
C GLU A 87 4.58 2.10 -4.61
N LEU A 88 3.76 2.40 -3.59
CA LEU A 88 3.61 1.56 -2.40
C LEU A 88 3.12 0.16 -2.75
N ILE A 89 2.18 0.06 -3.69
CA ILE A 89 1.66 -1.22 -4.16
C ILE A 89 2.79 -2.05 -4.81
N LEU A 90 3.64 -1.44 -5.64
CA LEU A 90 4.75 -2.13 -6.28
C LEU A 90 5.79 -2.61 -5.24
N ASP A 91 6.15 -1.76 -4.29
CA ASP A 91 7.08 -2.07 -3.20
C ASP A 91 6.55 -3.25 -2.36
N ALA A 92 5.25 -3.23 -2.05
CA ALA A 92 4.58 -4.32 -1.34
C ALA A 92 4.55 -5.62 -2.15
N GLN A 93 4.31 -5.57 -3.47
CA GLN A 93 4.31 -6.76 -4.32
C GLN A 93 5.68 -7.42 -4.33
N GLU A 94 6.75 -6.62 -4.42
CA GLU A 94 8.12 -7.12 -4.33
C GLU A 94 8.42 -7.71 -2.96
N HIS A 95 8.00 -7.04 -1.88
CA HIS A 95 8.16 -7.54 -0.52
C HIS A 95 7.49 -8.91 -0.33
N VAL A 96 6.25 -9.06 -0.81
CA VAL A 96 5.49 -10.31 -0.76
C VAL A 96 6.13 -11.39 -1.61
N LYS A 97 6.59 -11.07 -2.83
CA LYS A 97 7.28 -12.03 -3.72
C LYS A 97 8.64 -12.44 -3.19
N ASN A 98 9.33 -11.52 -2.55
CA ASN A 98 10.73 -11.66 -2.20
C ASN A 98 11.02 -10.99 -0.84
N PRO A 99 10.64 -11.64 0.28
CA PRO A 99 10.84 -11.09 1.62
C PRO A 99 12.32 -11.00 2.03
N TYR A 100 13.23 -11.70 1.34
CA TYR A 100 14.66 -11.81 1.71
C TYR A 100 15.63 -10.91 0.91
N LYS A 101 15.19 -10.16 -0.12
CA LYS A 101 16.07 -9.18 -0.82
C LYS A 101 15.72 -7.71 -0.56
N GLY A 102 15.08 -7.38 0.56
CA GLY A 102 14.74 -5.99 0.93
C GLY A 102 15.94 -5.10 1.33
N LYS A 103 17.05 -5.16 0.59
CA LYS A 103 18.24 -4.30 0.71
C LYS A 103 18.88 -4.08 -0.67
N ARG A 104 18.14 -3.55 -1.63
CA ARG A 104 18.73 -2.82 -2.77
C ARG A 104 18.04 -1.49 -2.83
N SER A 105 18.66 -0.50 -2.20
CA SER A 105 18.36 0.89 -2.45
C SER A 105 18.35 1.10 -3.96
N ASP A 106 17.34 1.82 -4.44
CA ASP A 106 17.33 2.52 -5.71
C ASP A 106 18.67 3.29 -5.83
N GLU A 107 19.65 2.65 -6.46
CA GLU A 107 20.71 3.37 -7.14
C GLU A 107 19.98 4.10 -8.25
N GLY A 108 19.96 5.43 -8.10
CA GLY A 108 19.15 6.30 -8.91
C GLY A 108 19.35 6.00 -10.39
N SER A 109 18.30 6.29 -11.15
CA SER A 109 18.36 6.48 -12.58
C SER A 109 19.61 7.31 -12.94
N GLU A 110 20.72 6.66 -13.25
CA GLU A 110 21.79 7.24 -14.04
C GLU A 110 21.31 7.15 -15.48
N GLU A 111 20.43 8.08 -15.81
CA GLU A 111 20.27 8.53 -17.19
C GLU A 111 21.29 9.66 -17.39
N PRO A 112 22.49 9.42 -17.93
CA PRO A 112 23.23 10.50 -18.55
C PRO A 112 22.49 10.84 -19.82
N GLY A 113 21.62 11.85 -19.70
CA GLY A 113 21.03 12.56 -20.81
C GLY A 113 22.10 12.87 -21.85
N GLU A 114 21.80 12.46 -23.05
CA GLU A 114 22.45 12.78 -24.30
C GLU A 114 22.82 14.28 -24.36
N GLN A 115 24.11 14.58 -24.19
CA GLN A 115 24.69 15.84 -24.66
C GLN A 115 26.16 15.62 -25.02
N MET A 116 26.34 14.86 -26.10
CA MET A 116 27.53 15.00 -26.94
C MET A 116 27.35 16.26 -27.81
N GLU A 117 28.47 16.88 -28.17
CA GLU A 117 28.64 17.82 -29.29
C GLU A 117 28.05 19.26 -29.26
N GLU A 118 28.40 20.02 -28.23
CA GLU A 118 28.78 21.44 -28.33
C GLU A 118 29.58 21.69 -27.05
N TRP A 119 30.90 21.86 -27.05
CA TRP A 119 31.57 23.13 -26.67
C TRP A 119 33.12 22.97 -26.73
N SER A 120 33.67 21.93 -27.39
CA SER A 120 35.13 21.83 -27.63
C SER A 120 35.67 22.86 -28.65
N SER A 121 34.88 23.86 -29.00
CA SER A 121 35.34 25.08 -29.67
C SER A 121 35.39 26.23 -28.67
N LEU A 122 36.39 26.22 -27.78
CA LEU A 122 37.02 27.43 -27.25
C LEU A 122 38.45 27.15 -26.78
#